data_AF-A0A359DDR2-F1
#
_entry.id   AF-A0A359DDR2-F1
#
_cell.length_a   1.000
_cell.length_b   1.000
_cell.length_c   1.000
_cell.angle_alpha   90.00
_cell.angle_beta   90.00
_cell.angle_gamma   90.00
#
_symmetry.space_group_name_H-M   'P 1'
#
loop_
_entity.id
_entity.type
_entity.pdbx_description
1 polymer ?
#
loop_
_entity_poly.entity_id
_entity_poly.type
_entity_poly.pdbx_seq_one_letter_code
_entity_poly.pdbx_strand_id
1 'polypeptide(L)'
;RLVKGVAHQHGMQACFMAKPFDHLAGTGMHMHVSLADAQGHNLFASEDLAGTPLLRLAVGGMLQSLLDSLLLFCPNANSYRRFQANSYA
;
A
#
# COMPACT_ATOMS: atom_id res chain seq x y z
N ARG A 1 -13.39 9.33 2.53
CA ARG A 1 -14.66 10.03 2.90
C ARG A 1 -15.38 10.56 1.67
N LEU A 2 -14.72 11.39 0.84
CA LEU A 2 -15.30 11.93 -0.40
C LEU A 2 -15.94 10.87 -1.30
N VAL A 3 -15.21 9.80 -1.66
CA VAL A 3 -15.72 8.76 -2.56
C VAL A 3 -17.00 8.09 -2.04
N LYS A 4 -17.06 7.77 -0.74
CA LYS A 4 -18.27 7.21 -0.10
C LYS A 4 -19.44 8.20 -0.14
N GLY A 5 -19.17 9.49 0.08
CA GLY A 5 -20.18 10.54 0.04
C GLY A 5 -20.79 10.70 -1.35
N VAL A 6 -19.95 10.78 -2.38
CA VAL A 6 -20.42 10.87 -3.78
C VAL A 6 -21.23 9.63 -4.16
N ALA A 7 -20.73 8.42 -3.85
CA ALA A 7 -21.49 7.19 -4.13
C ALA A 7 -22.89 7.22 -3.49
N HIS A 8 -22.98 7.68 -2.23
CA HIS A 8 -24.25 7.77 -1.53
C HIS A 8 -25.23 8.76 -2.16
N GLN A 9 -24.74 9.92 -2.65
CA GLN A 9 -25.57 10.90 -3.36
C GLN A 9 -26.22 10.31 -4.63
N HIS A 10 -25.64 9.27 -5.20
CA HIS A 10 -26.17 8.55 -6.36
C HIS A 10 -26.88 7.24 -6.00
N GLY A 11 -27.26 7.03 -4.72
CA GLY A 11 -27.95 5.81 -4.28
C GLY A 11 -27.07 4.55 -4.28
N MET A 12 -25.75 4.71 -4.29
CA MET A 12 -24.76 3.62 -4.32
C MET A 12 -23.94 3.56 -3.02
N GLN A 13 -23.19 2.46 -2.84
CA GLN A 13 -22.26 2.29 -1.72
C GLN A 13 -20.85 1.93 -2.22
N ALA A 14 -19.87 2.78 -1.91
CA ALA A 14 -18.47 2.47 -2.19
C ALA A 14 -17.88 1.54 -1.11
N CYS A 15 -17.30 0.41 -1.54
CA CYS A 15 -16.66 -0.57 -0.67
C CYS A 15 -15.13 -0.52 -0.85
N PHE A 16 -14.40 -0.53 0.27
CA PHE A 16 -12.93 -0.51 0.31
C PHE A 16 -12.37 -1.68 1.14
N MET A 17 -13.19 -2.70 1.39
CA MET A 17 -12.70 -3.93 2.01
C MET A 17 -11.63 -4.54 1.11
N ALA A 18 -10.59 -5.12 1.69
CA ALA A 18 -9.47 -5.69 0.91
C ALA A 18 -9.90 -6.77 -0.09
N LYS A 19 -10.97 -7.50 0.23
CA LYS A 19 -11.53 -8.57 -0.58
C LYS A 19 -13.06 -8.55 -0.39
N PRO A 20 -13.80 -7.74 -1.15
CA PRO A 20 -15.25 -7.61 -0.98
C PRO A 20 -16.02 -8.77 -1.64
N PHE A 21 -15.45 -9.36 -2.69
CA PHE A 21 -16.01 -10.48 -3.42
C PHE A 21 -14.94 -11.55 -3.62
N ASP A 22 -15.27 -12.80 -3.32
CA ASP A 22 -14.29 -13.90 -3.33
C ASP A 22 -13.72 -14.17 -4.73
N HIS A 23 -14.56 -14.02 -5.77
CA HIS A 23 -14.24 -14.34 -7.16
C HIS A 23 -13.70 -13.16 -8.01
N LEU A 24 -13.62 -11.94 -7.44
CA LEU A 24 -13.11 -10.75 -8.15
C LEU A 24 -11.79 -10.26 -7.54
N ALA A 25 -11.05 -9.43 -8.27
CA ALA A 25 -9.83 -8.81 -7.74
C ALA A 25 -10.10 -8.04 -6.43
N GLY A 26 -9.11 -8.04 -5.53
CA GLY A 26 -9.20 -7.32 -4.26
C GLY A 26 -8.94 -5.82 -4.41
N THR A 27 -9.14 -5.09 -3.31
CA THR A 27 -8.78 -3.67 -3.20
C THR A 27 -7.50 -3.54 -2.38
N GLY A 28 -6.49 -2.86 -2.94
CA GLY A 28 -5.22 -2.59 -2.26
C GLY A 28 -5.01 -1.11 -1.97
N MET A 29 -3.99 -0.82 -1.15
CA MET A 29 -3.48 0.52 -0.92
C MET A 29 -1.97 0.47 -1.08
N HIS A 30 -1.46 0.98 -2.21
CA HIS A 30 -0.02 1.12 -2.42
C HIS A 30 0.42 2.48 -1.89
N MET A 31 1.44 2.50 -1.05
CA MET A 31 2.03 3.72 -0.51
C MET A 31 3.37 3.97 -1.18
N HIS A 32 3.50 5.14 -1.80
CA HIS A 32 4.77 5.62 -2.34
C HIS A 32 5.41 6.53 -1.30
N VAL A 33 6.67 6.27 -0.95
CA VAL A 33 7.40 6.98 0.10
C VAL A 33 8.70 7.53 -0.47
N SER A 34 8.98 8.80 -0.19
CA SER A 34 10.27 9.44 -0.44
C SER A 34 10.83 10.00 0.86
N LEU A 35 12.16 10.13 0.93
CA LEU A 35 12.84 10.75 2.06
C LEU A 35 13.49 12.04 1.58
N ALA A 36 13.07 13.17 2.14
CA ALA A 36 13.64 14.47 1.85
C ALA A 36 14.64 14.91 2.92
N ASP A 37 15.70 15.61 2.52
CA ASP A 37 16.55 16.36 3.45
C ASP A 37 15.87 17.66 3.92
N ALA A 38 16.55 18.41 4.78
CA ALA A 38 16.04 19.69 5.30
C ALA A 38 15.89 20.78 4.21
N GLN A 39 16.50 20.59 3.04
CA GLN A 39 16.40 21.49 1.88
C GLN A 39 15.34 21.02 0.88
N GLY A 40 14.72 19.85 1.11
CA GLY A 40 13.68 19.28 0.26
C GLY A 40 14.21 18.34 -0.84
N HIS A 41 15.50 18.03 -0.89
CA HIS A 41 16.04 17.11 -1.89
C HIS A 41 15.67 15.67 -1.55
N ASN A 42 15.22 14.91 -2.55
CA ASN A 42 14.90 13.50 -2.38
C ASN A 42 16.18 12.65 -2.27
N LEU A 43 16.47 12.16 -1.06
CA LEU A 43 17.61 11.32 -0.73
C LEU A 43 17.54 9.90 -1.34
N PHE A 44 16.39 9.50 -1.86
CA PHE A 44 16.22 8.25 -2.60
C PHE A 44 16.39 8.41 -4.12
N ALA A 45 16.43 9.64 -4.65
CA ALA A 45 16.53 9.88 -6.08
C ALA A 45 17.92 9.49 -6.63
N SER A 46 17.96 8.80 -7.76
CA SER A 46 19.17 8.42 -8.47
C SER A 46 18.87 8.17 -9.94
N GLU A 47 19.87 8.40 -10.81
CA GLU A 47 19.87 7.95 -12.21
C GLU A 47 20.18 6.45 -12.31
N ASP A 48 20.80 5.86 -11.28
CA ASP A 48 21.01 4.42 -11.22
C ASP A 48 19.68 3.71 -10.99
N LEU A 49 19.36 2.74 -11.86
CA LEU A 49 18.16 1.91 -11.77
C LEU A 49 18.12 1.08 -10.47
N ALA A 50 19.28 0.80 -9.85
CA ALA A 50 19.36 0.15 -8.54
C ALA A 50 19.07 1.10 -7.36
N GLY A 51 18.89 2.39 -7.64
CA GLY A 51 18.64 3.45 -6.66
C GLY A 51 19.83 3.79 -5.77
N THR A 52 19.64 4.69 -4.82
CA THR A 52 20.70 5.05 -3.86
C THR A 52 20.98 3.91 -2.86
N PRO A 53 22.19 3.82 -2.29
CA PRO A 53 22.46 2.90 -1.17
C PRO A 53 21.47 3.08 -0.01
N LEU A 54 21.07 4.33 0.27
CA LEU A 54 20.11 4.65 1.31
C LEU A 54 18.71 4.11 1.01
N LEU A 55 18.24 4.20 -0.23
CA LEU A 55 16.97 3.57 -0.65
C LEU A 55 17.01 2.05 -0.40
N ARG A 56 18.11 1.38 -0.79
CA ARG A 56 18.24 -0.07 -0.59
C ARG A 56 18.22 -0.46 0.89
N LEU A 57 18.87 0.32 1.76
CA LEU A 57 18.83 0.11 3.21
C LEU A 57 17.40 0.31 3.76
N ALA A 58 16.70 1.35 3.31
CA ALA A 58 15.31 1.60 3.71
C ALA A 58 14.38 0.44 3.29
N VAL A 59 14.51 -0.04 2.05
CA VAL A 59 13.78 -1.23 1.57
C VAL A 59 14.12 -2.47 2.39
N GLY A 60 15.40 -2.69 2.70
CA GLY A 60 15.83 -3.79 3.56
C GLY A 60 15.17 -3.76 4.94
N GLY A 61 15.10 -2.59 5.58
CA GLY A 61 14.40 -2.41 6.86
C GLY A 61 12.89 -2.66 6.77
N MET A 62 12.24 -2.21 5.68
CA MET A 62 10.83 -2.51 5.43
C MET A 62 10.58 -4.01 5.26
N LEU A 63 11.44 -4.72 4.52
CA LEU A 63 11.34 -6.16 4.36
C LEU A 63 11.54 -6.90 5.68
N GLN A 64 12.50 -6.45 6.51
CA GLN A 64 12.77 -7.04 7.82
C GLN A 64 11.57 -6.92 8.78
N SER A 65 10.84 -5.80 8.71
CA SER A 65 9.67 -5.52 9.57
C SER A 65 8.33 -5.83 8.92
N LEU A 66 8.32 -6.45 7.73
CA LEU A 66 7.12 -6.60 6.89
C LEU A 66 6.00 -7.34 7.62
N LEU A 67 6.31 -8.48 8.23
CA LEU A 67 5.30 -9.33 8.88
C LEU A 67 4.66 -8.63 10.09
N ASP A 68 5.47 -7.96 10.92
CA ASP A 68 4.98 -7.21 12.07
C ASP A 68 4.13 -6.01 11.62
N SER A 69 4.54 -5.34 10.54
CA SER A 69 3.83 -4.20 9.97
C SER A 69 2.43 -4.56 9.45
N LEU A 70 2.16 -5.83 9.14
CA LEU A 70 0.82 -6.27 8.75
C LEU A 70 -0.23 -6.02 9.85
N LEU A 71 0.18 -5.99 11.12
CA LEU A 71 -0.73 -5.62 12.22
C LEU A 71 -1.31 -4.21 12.05
N LEU A 72 -0.53 -3.30 11.47
CA LEU A 72 -0.93 -1.91 11.25
C LEU A 72 -1.63 -1.73 9.89
N PHE A 73 -1.09 -2.34 8.83
CA PHE A 73 -1.56 -2.10 7.46
C PHE A 73 -2.63 -3.09 6.98
N CYS A 74 -2.72 -4.27 7.61
CA CYS A 74 -3.71 -5.31 7.31
C CYS A 74 -4.50 -5.73 8.56
N PRO A 75 -5.12 -4.79 9.30
CA PRO A 75 -5.61 -5.05 10.67
C PRO A 75 -6.89 -5.90 10.74
N ASN A 76 -7.42 -6.38 9.61
CA ASN A 76 -8.69 -7.11 9.56
C ASN A 76 -8.46 -8.51 9.00
N ALA A 77 -9.21 -9.51 9.49
CA ALA A 77 -9.20 -10.86 8.93
C ALA A 77 -9.46 -10.87 7.40
N ASN A 78 -10.29 -9.94 6.92
CA ASN A 78 -10.57 -9.76 5.50
C ASN A 78 -9.35 -9.33 4.66
N SER A 79 -8.35 -8.66 5.27
CA SER A 79 -7.11 -8.26 4.59
C SER A 79 -6.31 -9.48 4.14
N TYR A 80 -6.22 -10.50 4.99
CA TYR A 80 -5.47 -11.72 4.70
C TYR A 80 -6.11 -12.57 3.59
N ARG A 81 -7.42 -12.47 3.37
CA ARG A 81 -8.11 -13.13 2.24
C ARG A 81 -7.65 -12.60 0.88
N ARG A 82 -7.07 -11.39 0.83
CA ARG A 82 -6.54 -10.79 -0.41
C ARG A 82 -5.19 -11.41 -0.80
N PHE A 83 -4.37 -11.87 0.15
CA PHE A 83 -3.06 -12.44 -0.14
C PHE A 83 -3.19 -13.86 -0.69
N GLN A 84 -3.31 -13.98 -2.00
CA GLN A 84 -3.36 -15.27 -2.72
C GLN A 84 -2.42 -15.24 -3.92
N ALA A 85 -1.91 -16.39 -4.32
CA ALA A 85 -1.13 -16.50 -5.55
C ALA A 85 -1.96 -16.00 -6.75
N ASN A 86 -1.31 -15.30 -7.68
CA ASN A 86 -1.93 -14.76 -8.90
C ASN A 86 -3.11 -13.79 -8.67
N SER A 87 -3.22 -13.18 -7.48
CA SER A 87 -4.29 -12.24 -7.15
C SER A 87 -3.97 -10.76 -7.45
N TYR A 88 -2.79 -10.49 -8.03
CA TYR A 88 -2.24 -9.14 -8.21
C TYR A 88 -2.09 -8.37 -6.88
N ALA A 89 -2.00 -9.10 -5.76
CA ALA A 89 -1.98 -8.57 -4.41
C ALA A 89 -0.58 -8.25 -3.90
#